data_AF-A0A8J4YLA3-F1
#
_entry.id   AF-A0A8J4YLA3-F1
#
_cell.length_a   1.000
_cell.length_b   1.000
_cell.length_c   1.000
_cell.angle_alpha   90.00
_cell.angle_beta   90.00
_cell.angle_gamma   90.00
#
_symmetry.space_group_name_H-M   'P 1'
#
loop_
_entity.id
_entity.type
_entity.pdbx_description
1 polymer ?
#
loop_
_entity_poly.entity_id
_entity_poly.type
_entity_poly.pdbx_seq_one_letter_code
_entity_poly.pdbx_strand_id
1 'polypeptide(L)'
;MKKRSLTRAKLKKTLHSPTLAKLHQKLEEIEMMLILSHEEERKREELQAIEHIKVNSKFFYAYAKKKLKKASSIGPLMKENGDFESEPGEIAKMLIHQYEDAFSPPNEAQKIDDPSSFFVVPQKPEHLLTSVTTTTEDIIAAIDKVAPHSAAGPDGFHAQLLKHYKHQLALPLKLLQE
;
A
#
# COMPACT_ATOMS: atom_id res chain seq x y z
N MET A 1 37.09 -4.48 -8.37
CA MET A 1 36.73 -5.22 -9.60
C MET A 1 37.91 -5.53 -10.53
N LYS A 2 38.63 -4.54 -11.09
CA LYS A 2 39.74 -4.75 -12.05
C LYS A 2 40.88 -5.64 -11.51
N LYS A 3 41.30 -5.46 -10.25
CA LYS A 3 42.33 -6.30 -9.59
C LYS A 3 41.91 -7.77 -9.45
N ARG A 4 40.66 -8.07 -9.04
CA ARG A 4 40.11 -9.44 -8.94
C ARG A 4 40.11 -10.17 -10.28
N SER A 5 39.65 -9.48 -11.33
CA SER A 5 39.64 -10.00 -12.70
C SER A 5 41.04 -10.33 -13.20
N LEU A 6 42.00 -9.42 -12.99
CA LEU A 6 43.40 -9.61 -13.37
C LEU A 6 44.07 -10.76 -12.60
N THR A 7 43.81 -10.91 -11.30
CA THR A 7 44.36 -12.03 -10.50
C THR A 7 43.80 -13.37 -10.96
N ARG A 8 42.48 -13.46 -11.24
CA ARG A 8 41.86 -14.68 -11.81
C ARG A 8 42.43 -15.03 -13.20
N ALA A 9 42.66 -14.03 -14.04
CA ALA A 9 43.25 -14.25 -15.37
C ALA A 9 44.71 -14.74 -15.29
N LYS A 10 45.49 -14.28 -14.30
CA LYS A 10 46.86 -14.75 -14.05
C LYS A 10 46.88 -16.17 -13.49
N LEU A 11 45.95 -16.51 -12.60
CA LEU A 11 45.81 -17.86 -12.04
C LEU A 11 45.62 -18.91 -13.15
N LYS A 12 44.75 -18.64 -14.13
CA LYS A 12 44.49 -19.53 -15.27
C LYS A 12 45.70 -19.78 -16.18
N LYS A 13 46.71 -18.91 -16.15
CA LYS A 13 47.90 -18.96 -17.02
C LYS A 13 49.14 -19.52 -16.32
N THR A 14 49.09 -19.77 -15.02
CA THR A 14 50.27 -20.08 -14.22
C THR A 14 50.32 -21.58 -13.91
N LEU A 15 51.39 -22.27 -14.33
CA LEU A 15 51.58 -23.72 -14.09
C LEU A 15 52.43 -24.05 -12.84
N HIS A 16 53.17 -23.07 -12.28
CA HIS A 16 54.14 -23.32 -11.21
C HIS A 16 53.54 -23.21 -9.79
N SER A 17 53.58 -24.31 -9.04
CA SER A 17 52.97 -24.52 -7.70
C SER A 17 53.14 -23.39 -6.66
N PRO A 18 54.35 -22.91 -6.30
CA PRO A 18 54.52 -21.84 -5.31
C PRO A 18 53.96 -20.48 -5.75
N THR A 19 53.94 -20.20 -7.06
CA THR A 19 53.34 -18.96 -7.59
C THR A 19 51.81 -19.07 -7.62
N LEU A 20 51.31 -20.28 -7.88
CA LEU A 20 49.90 -20.64 -7.78
C LEU A 20 49.36 -20.41 -6.36
N ALA A 21 50.04 -20.94 -5.34
CA ALA A 21 49.65 -20.76 -3.94
C ALA A 21 49.56 -19.27 -3.54
N LYS A 22 50.54 -18.46 -3.93
CA LYS A 22 50.54 -17.00 -3.68
C LYS A 22 49.40 -16.28 -4.40
N LEU A 23 49.03 -16.70 -5.60
CA LEU A 23 47.91 -16.12 -6.35
C LEU A 23 46.55 -16.51 -5.75
N HIS A 24 46.42 -17.73 -5.23
CA HIS A 24 45.24 -18.17 -4.48
C HIS A 24 45.05 -17.38 -3.20
N GLN A 25 46.08 -17.26 -2.37
CA GLN A 25 46.04 -16.47 -1.13
C GLN A 25 45.66 -15.01 -1.42
N LYS A 26 46.25 -14.41 -2.46
CA LYS A 26 45.90 -13.05 -2.89
C LYS A 26 44.46 -12.92 -3.39
N LEU A 27 43.90 -13.97 -3.99
CA LEU A 27 42.51 -13.96 -4.42
C LEU A 27 41.56 -14.05 -3.23
N GLU A 28 41.86 -14.91 -2.26
CA GLU A 28 41.11 -15.03 -1.01
C GLU A 28 41.11 -13.72 -0.21
N GLU A 29 42.27 -13.06 -0.08
CA GLU A 29 42.38 -11.74 0.54
C GLU A 29 41.48 -10.70 -0.15
N ILE A 30 41.48 -10.67 -1.50
CA ILE A 30 40.62 -9.75 -2.26
C ILE A 30 39.14 -10.06 -2.03
N GLU A 31 38.76 -11.34 -1.95
CA GLU A 31 37.37 -11.74 -1.72
C GLU A 31 36.91 -11.40 -0.30
N MET A 32 37.76 -11.63 0.71
CA MET A 32 37.49 -11.22 2.09
C MET A 32 37.34 -9.70 2.21
N MET A 33 38.23 -8.91 1.60
CA MET A 33 38.13 -7.45 1.62
C MET A 33 36.86 -6.94 0.92
N LEU A 34 36.38 -7.63 -0.12
CA LEU A 34 35.12 -7.28 -0.79
C LEU A 34 33.92 -7.58 0.10
N ILE A 35 33.92 -8.72 0.80
CA ILE A 35 32.87 -9.08 1.74
C ILE A 35 32.79 -8.01 2.84
N LEU A 36 33.91 -7.70 3.49
CA LEU A 36 33.98 -6.70 4.55
C LEU A 36 33.51 -5.32 4.06
N SER A 37 33.98 -4.88 2.89
CA SER A 37 33.57 -3.61 2.30
C SER A 37 32.05 -3.55 2.06
N HIS A 38 31.43 -4.64 1.59
CA HIS A 38 29.98 -4.67 1.39
C HIS A 38 29.22 -4.71 2.72
N GLU A 39 29.74 -5.38 3.74
CA GLU A 39 29.13 -5.37 5.07
C GLU A 39 29.14 -3.98 5.70
N GLU A 40 30.26 -3.27 5.60
CA GLU A 40 30.39 -1.88 6.06
C GLU A 40 29.46 -0.94 5.31
N GLU A 41 29.36 -1.08 3.99
CA GLU A 41 28.45 -0.30 3.16
C GLU A 41 26.99 -0.52 3.58
N ARG A 42 26.56 -1.78 3.79
CA ARG A 42 25.20 -2.09 4.28
C ARG A 42 24.93 -1.45 5.63
N LYS A 43 25.86 -1.59 6.60
CA LYS A 43 25.71 -1.00 7.94
C LYS A 43 25.58 0.51 7.86
N ARG A 44 26.37 1.16 7.01
CA ARG A 44 26.31 2.61 6.80
C ARG A 44 24.98 3.07 6.21
N GLU A 45 24.49 2.39 5.17
CA GLU A 45 23.18 2.67 4.57
C GLU A 45 22.06 2.52 5.62
N GLU A 46 22.13 1.49 6.46
CA GLU A 46 21.13 1.22 7.51
C GLU A 46 21.14 2.29 8.60
N LEU A 47 22.32 2.66 9.11
CA LEU A 47 22.46 3.72 10.11
C LEU A 47 21.93 5.06 9.60
N GLN A 48 22.24 5.43 8.36
CA GLN A 48 21.69 6.64 7.74
C GLN A 48 20.16 6.59 7.65
N ALA A 49 19.59 5.42 7.33
CA ALA A 49 18.15 5.26 7.27
C ALA A 49 17.48 5.44 8.65
N ILE A 50 18.14 4.99 9.72
CA ILE A 50 17.68 5.16 11.11
C ILE A 50 17.80 6.62 11.56
N GLU A 51 18.93 7.28 11.29
CA GLU A 51 19.15 8.68 11.67
C GLU A 51 18.11 9.60 11.02
N HIS A 52 17.82 9.35 9.75
CA HIS A 52 16.90 10.18 8.98
C HIS A 52 15.42 9.80 9.14
N ILE A 53 15.05 8.73 9.86
CA ILE A 53 13.65 8.26 9.92
C ILE A 53 12.67 9.31 10.48
N LYS A 54 13.11 10.08 11.47
CA LYS A 54 12.28 11.11 12.14
C LYS A 54 12.23 12.43 11.37
N VAL A 55 13.29 12.76 10.62
CA VAL A 55 13.44 14.04 9.92
C VAL A 55 12.96 13.95 8.47
N ASN A 56 13.23 12.83 7.80
CA ASN A 56 12.89 12.57 6.41
C ASN A 56 12.47 11.11 6.25
N SER A 57 11.21 10.83 6.58
CA SER A 57 10.62 9.50 6.46
C SER A 57 10.72 8.91 5.04
N LYS A 58 10.74 9.75 3.99
CA LYS A 58 10.91 9.32 2.59
C LYS A 58 12.23 8.58 2.36
N PHE A 59 13.30 8.96 3.06
CA PHE A 59 14.60 8.30 2.96
C PHE A 59 14.53 6.86 3.51
N PHE A 60 13.90 6.69 4.68
CA PHE A 60 13.67 5.37 5.27
C PHE A 60 12.80 4.49 4.37
N TYR A 61 11.69 5.02 3.84
CA TYR A 61 10.83 4.26 2.93
C TYR A 61 11.53 3.89 1.61
N ALA A 62 12.43 4.74 1.09
CA ALA A 62 13.25 4.39 -0.07
C ALA A 62 14.23 3.25 0.24
N TYR A 63 14.90 3.29 1.40
CA TYR A 63 15.76 2.21 1.88
C TYR A 63 14.98 0.91 2.05
N ALA A 64 13.83 0.95 2.74
CA ALA A 64 12.96 -0.22 2.94
C ALA A 64 12.50 -0.80 1.60
N LYS A 65 12.07 0.04 0.65
CA LYS A 65 11.62 -0.37 -0.70
C LYS A 65 12.74 -1.03 -1.53
N LYS A 66 14.00 -0.64 -1.35
CA LYS A 66 15.17 -1.29 -1.97
C LYS A 66 15.41 -2.70 -1.40
N LYS A 67 15.05 -2.95 -0.14
CA LYS A 67 15.25 -4.22 0.56
C LYS A 67 14.05 -5.16 0.51
N LEU A 68 12.85 -4.62 0.25
CA LEU A 68 11.67 -5.40 -0.08
C LEU A 68 11.98 -6.25 -1.32
N LYS A 69 12.02 -7.58 -1.14
CA LYS A 69 11.92 -8.51 -2.26
C LYS A 69 10.59 -8.18 -2.93
N LYS A 70 10.61 -7.54 -4.10
CA LYS A 70 9.39 -7.36 -4.89
C LYS A 70 8.81 -8.76 -5.06
N ALA A 71 7.59 -8.98 -4.56
CA ALA A 71 6.80 -10.08 -5.06
C ALA A 71 6.85 -9.96 -6.58
N SER A 72 7.17 -11.07 -7.24
CA SER A 72 7.04 -11.17 -8.69
C SER A 72 5.75 -10.48 -9.11
N SER A 73 5.77 -9.78 -10.26
CA SER A 73 4.53 -9.48 -10.98
C SER A 73 3.61 -10.69 -10.81
N ILE A 74 2.34 -10.47 -10.42
CA ILE A 74 1.34 -11.53 -10.37
C ILE A 74 1.57 -12.36 -11.63
N GLY A 75 1.99 -13.61 -11.42
CA GLY A 75 2.50 -14.44 -12.50
C GLY A 75 1.40 -14.63 -13.54
N PRO A 76 1.74 -15.19 -14.70
CA PRO A 76 0.74 -15.57 -15.67
C PRO A 76 -0.38 -16.36 -14.98
N LEU A 77 -1.64 -15.93 -15.14
CA LEU A 77 -2.77 -16.59 -14.51
C LEU A 77 -3.16 -17.80 -15.33
N MET A 78 -3.42 -18.93 -14.67
CA MET A 78 -3.88 -20.13 -15.38
C MET A 78 -5.37 -19.97 -15.72
N LYS A 79 -5.69 -20.15 -17.00
CA LYS A 79 -7.06 -20.23 -17.51
C LYS A 79 -7.66 -21.60 -17.20
N GLU A 80 -8.98 -21.71 -17.31
CA GLU A 80 -9.70 -22.97 -17.10
C GLU A 80 -9.26 -24.10 -18.05
N ASN A 81 -8.78 -23.75 -19.25
CA ASN A 81 -8.27 -24.68 -20.23
C ASN A 81 -6.83 -25.17 -19.95
N GLY A 82 -6.22 -24.71 -18.86
CA GLY A 82 -4.85 -25.06 -18.46
C GLY A 82 -3.74 -24.19 -19.08
N ASP A 83 -4.08 -23.23 -19.94
CA ASP A 83 -3.11 -22.29 -20.52
C ASP A 83 -2.79 -21.14 -19.55
N PHE A 84 -1.62 -20.53 -19.69
CA PHE A 84 -1.22 -19.38 -18.89
C PHE A 84 -1.41 -18.06 -19.64
N GLU A 85 -2.12 -17.12 -19.04
CA GLU A 85 -2.34 -15.77 -19.55
C GLU A 85 -1.36 -14.77 -18.96
N SER A 86 -0.70 -13.99 -19.81
CA SER A 86 0.31 -12.99 -19.41
C SER A 86 -0.04 -11.58 -19.89
N GLU A 87 -1.08 -11.42 -20.72
CA GLU A 87 -1.57 -10.13 -21.17
C GLU A 87 -2.32 -9.42 -20.03
N PRO A 88 -1.94 -8.19 -19.65
CA PRO A 88 -2.53 -7.49 -18.51
C PRO A 88 -4.04 -7.26 -18.59
N GLY A 89 -4.59 -6.99 -19.78
CA GLY A 89 -6.02 -6.80 -20.00
C GLY A 89 -6.82 -8.07 -19.75
N GLU A 90 -6.37 -9.20 -20.28
CA GLU A 90 -6.99 -10.52 -20.06
C GLU A 90 -6.86 -10.97 -18.60
N ILE A 91 -5.70 -10.73 -17.95
CA ILE A 91 -5.54 -10.96 -16.50
C ILE A 91 -6.56 -10.15 -15.70
N ALA A 92 -6.78 -8.88 -16.05
CA ALA A 92 -7.76 -8.04 -15.37
C ALA A 92 -9.19 -8.60 -15.51
N LYS A 93 -9.57 -9.07 -16.71
CA LYS A 93 -10.87 -9.71 -16.94
C LYS A 93 -11.04 -10.99 -16.13
N MET A 94 -10.00 -11.83 -16.05
CA MET A 94 -10.02 -13.05 -15.25
C MET A 94 -10.24 -12.75 -13.77
N LEU A 95 -9.60 -11.70 -13.24
CA LEU A 95 -9.78 -11.28 -11.86
C LEU A 95 -11.18 -10.71 -11.59
N ILE A 96 -11.77 -9.99 -12.57
CA ILE A 96 -13.16 -9.52 -12.49
C ILE A 96 -14.10 -10.72 -12.41
N HIS A 97 -13.95 -11.71 -13.29
CA HIS A 97 -14.78 -12.91 -13.28
C HIS A 97 -14.68 -13.66 -11.95
N GLN A 98 -13.45 -13.89 -11.46
CA GLN A 98 -13.23 -14.53 -10.17
C GLN A 98 -13.88 -13.76 -9.01
N TYR A 99 -13.87 -12.43 -9.07
CA TYR A 99 -14.53 -11.60 -8.08
C TYR A 99 -16.05 -11.75 -8.16
N GLU A 100 -16.64 -11.72 -9.35
CA GLU A 100 -18.07 -11.91 -9.59
C GLU A 100 -18.55 -13.29 -9.11
N ASP A 101 -17.78 -14.35 -9.38
CA ASP A 101 -18.09 -15.72 -8.95
C ASP A 101 -18.12 -15.90 -7.43
N ALA A 102 -17.43 -15.04 -6.69
CA ALA A 102 -17.45 -15.09 -5.22
C ALA A 102 -18.81 -14.64 -4.64
N PHE A 103 -19.66 -13.99 -5.44
CA PHE A 103 -20.99 -13.56 -5.02
C PHE A 103 -22.03 -14.62 -5.40
N SER A 104 -22.87 -14.98 -4.44
CA SER A 104 -24.06 -15.78 -4.73
C SER A 104 -25.05 -14.96 -5.56
N PRO A 105 -25.77 -15.57 -6.51
CA PRO A 105 -26.87 -14.91 -7.19
C PRO A 105 -27.91 -14.43 -6.15
N PRO A 106 -28.60 -13.30 -6.39
CA PRO A 106 -29.67 -12.84 -5.52
C PRO A 106 -30.71 -13.95 -5.31
N ASN A 107 -31.18 -14.10 -4.08
CA ASN A 107 -32.22 -15.06 -3.77
C ASN A 107 -33.53 -14.66 -4.46
N GLU A 108 -33.92 -15.38 -5.50
CA GLU A 108 -35.16 -15.11 -6.26
C GLU A 108 -36.41 -15.12 -5.36
N ALA A 109 -36.40 -15.90 -4.26
CA ALA A 109 -37.51 -15.90 -3.29
C ALA A 109 -37.64 -14.59 -2.50
N GLN A 110 -36.60 -13.75 -2.47
CA GLN A 110 -36.59 -12.44 -1.81
C GLN A 110 -36.55 -11.28 -2.80
N LYS A 111 -36.74 -11.57 -4.08
CA LYS A 111 -36.80 -10.56 -5.12
C LYS A 111 -38.07 -9.75 -4.96
N ILE A 112 -37.91 -8.44 -4.95
CA ILE A 112 -39.04 -7.50 -4.86
C ILE A 112 -39.45 -7.17 -6.29
N ASP A 113 -40.60 -7.70 -6.73
CA ASP A 113 -41.09 -7.50 -8.10
C ASP A 113 -41.62 -6.08 -8.35
N ASP A 114 -42.22 -5.46 -7.33
CA ASP A 114 -42.66 -4.06 -7.37
C ASP A 114 -42.27 -3.34 -6.07
N PRO A 115 -41.32 -2.40 -6.12
CA PRO A 115 -40.93 -1.59 -4.97
C PRO A 115 -42.10 -0.83 -4.33
N SER A 116 -43.09 -0.42 -5.12
CA SER A 116 -44.20 0.44 -4.66
C SER A 116 -45.14 -0.32 -3.72
N SER A 117 -45.38 -1.60 -3.99
CA SER A 117 -46.19 -2.49 -3.16
C SER A 117 -45.42 -3.11 -2.00
N PHE A 118 -44.09 -3.17 -2.05
CA PHE A 118 -43.27 -3.66 -0.95
C PHE A 118 -43.02 -2.58 0.10
N PHE A 119 -42.67 -1.37 -0.32
CA PHE A 119 -42.40 -0.22 0.56
C PHE A 119 -43.67 0.59 0.84
N VAL A 120 -44.73 -0.07 1.30
CA VAL A 120 -45.97 0.63 1.69
C VAL A 120 -45.72 1.34 3.02
N VAL A 121 -45.65 2.67 2.97
CA VAL A 121 -45.71 3.49 4.18
C VAL A 121 -47.14 3.39 4.73
N PRO A 122 -47.36 2.84 5.93
CA PRO A 122 -48.70 2.78 6.52
C PRO A 122 -49.30 4.19 6.59
N GLN A 123 -50.61 4.35 6.38
CA GLN A 123 -51.26 5.67 6.50
C GLN A 123 -51.10 6.30 7.90
N LYS A 124 -50.79 5.48 8.90
CA LYS A 124 -50.50 5.88 10.27
C LYS A 124 -49.31 5.07 10.80
N PRO A 125 -48.06 5.42 10.43
CA PRO A 125 -46.91 4.69 10.92
C PRO A 125 -46.76 4.97 12.41
N GLU A 126 -46.78 3.92 13.24
CA GLU A 126 -46.74 4.05 14.70
C GLU A 126 -45.41 4.62 15.21
N HIS A 127 -44.37 4.60 14.38
CA HIS A 127 -43.01 5.03 14.69
C HIS A 127 -42.40 5.92 13.60
N LEU A 128 -43.10 6.99 13.22
CA LEU A 128 -42.48 8.04 12.41
C LEU A 128 -41.44 8.79 13.25
N LEU A 129 -40.18 8.73 12.84
CA LEU A 129 -39.18 9.70 13.25
C LEU A 129 -39.51 11.04 12.58
N THR A 130 -40.30 11.87 13.27
CA THR A 130 -40.70 13.19 12.79
C THR A 130 -39.66 14.27 13.07
N SER A 131 -38.77 14.04 14.03
CA SER A 131 -37.70 14.96 14.35
C SER A 131 -36.47 14.20 14.84
N VAL A 132 -35.30 14.70 14.44
CA VAL A 132 -34.01 14.29 15.00
C VAL A 132 -33.43 15.53 15.66
N THR A 133 -33.23 15.48 16.97
CA THR A 133 -32.59 16.56 17.71
C THR A 133 -31.08 16.37 17.68
N THR A 134 -30.36 17.29 17.05
CA THR A 134 -28.89 17.29 17.03
C THR A 134 -28.35 18.37 17.96
N THR A 135 -27.41 18.00 18.83
CA THR A 135 -26.74 18.93 19.73
C THR A 135 -25.47 19.51 19.08
N THR A 136 -24.95 20.59 19.63
CA THR A 136 -23.67 21.17 19.19
C THR A 136 -22.51 20.20 19.39
N GLU A 137 -22.59 19.37 20.44
CA GLU A 137 -21.64 18.33 20.78
C GLU A 137 -21.64 17.21 19.72
N ASP A 138 -22.82 16.83 19.21
CA ASP A 138 -22.95 15.84 18.14
C ASP A 138 -22.25 16.31 16.86
N ILE A 139 -22.39 17.60 16.53
CA ILE A 139 -21.72 18.22 15.36
C ILE A 139 -20.20 18.23 15.56
N ILE A 140 -19.72 18.62 16.74
CA ILE A 140 -18.28 18.60 17.07
C ILE A 140 -17.74 17.17 16.96
N ALA A 141 -18.46 16.19 17.50
CA ALA A 141 -18.07 14.79 17.43
C ALA A 141 -18.07 14.27 15.99
N ALA A 142 -19.01 14.71 15.15
CA ALA A 142 -19.03 14.38 13.73
C ALA A 142 -17.82 14.96 12.98
N ILE A 143 -17.47 16.23 13.23
CA ILE A 143 -16.28 16.89 12.66
C ILE A 143 -15.00 16.16 13.09
N ASP A 144 -14.94 15.66 14.32
CA ASP A 144 -13.77 14.91 14.82
C ASP A 144 -13.57 13.58 14.09
N LYS A 145 -14.64 12.92 13.64
CA LYS A 145 -14.57 11.68 12.86
C LYS A 145 -14.04 11.87 11.43
N VAL A 146 -14.11 13.08 10.87
CA VAL A 146 -13.57 13.36 9.53
C VAL A 146 -12.05 13.22 9.53
N ALA A 147 -11.45 12.64 8.49
CA ALA A 147 -10.00 12.56 8.40
C ALA A 147 -9.40 13.97 8.18
N PRO A 148 -8.31 14.37 8.89
CA PRO A 148 -7.74 15.72 8.76
C PRO A 148 -7.32 16.08 7.33
N HIS A 149 -6.92 15.09 6.54
CA HIS A 149 -6.42 15.26 5.18
C HIS A 149 -7.40 14.74 4.12
N SER A 150 -8.71 14.69 4.42
CA SER A 150 -9.69 14.34 3.40
C SER A 150 -9.76 15.43 2.32
N ALA A 151 -10.03 15.02 1.08
CA ALA A 151 -10.24 15.95 -0.01
C ALA A 151 -11.39 16.93 0.33
N ALA A 152 -11.29 18.16 -0.18
CA ALA A 152 -12.35 19.14 -0.05
C ALA A 152 -13.61 18.66 -0.79
N GLY A 153 -14.77 18.98 -0.25
CA GLY A 153 -16.05 18.70 -0.88
C GLY A 153 -16.34 19.66 -2.04
N PRO A 154 -17.59 19.65 -2.56
CA PRO A 154 -18.01 20.58 -3.61
C PRO A 154 -17.99 22.06 -3.17
N ASP A 155 -17.92 22.31 -1.87
CA ASP A 155 -17.78 23.63 -1.25
C ASP A 155 -16.33 24.18 -1.28
N GLY A 156 -15.34 23.33 -1.58
CA GLY A 156 -13.93 23.70 -1.64
C GLY A 156 -13.24 23.85 -0.28
N PHE A 157 -13.93 23.58 0.84
CA PHE A 157 -13.33 23.70 2.18
C PHE A 157 -12.61 22.42 2.60
N HIS A 158 -11.37 22.56 3.08
CA HIS A 158 -10.58 21.43 3.54
C HIS A 158 -10.94 21.04 4.99
N ALA A 159 -10.87 19.74 5.31
CA ALA A 159 -11.24 19.22 6.64
C ALA A 159 -10.40 19.79 7.79
N GLN A 160 -9.15 20.22 7.53
CA GLN A 160 -8.34 20.91 8.54
C GLN A 160 -8.98 22.21 9.01
N LEU A 161 -9.60 22.96 8.11
CA LEU A 161 -10.30 24.20 8.44
C LEU A 161 -11.50 23.91 9.33
N LEU A 162 -12.32 22.93 8.93
CA LEU A 162 -13.50 22.50 9.69
C LEU A 162 -13.13 22.05 11.11
N LYS A 163 -12.05 21.27 11.26
CA LYS A 163 -11.54 20.82 12.56
C LYS A 163 -11.02 21.97 13.43
N HIS A 164 -10.33 22.94 12.82
CA HIS A 164 -9.76 24.06 13.56
C HIS A 164 -10.85 24.97 14.15
N TYR A 165 -11.92 25.19 13.38
CA TYR A 165 -13.03 26.08 13.76
C TYR A 165 -14.28 25.36 14.26
N LYS A 166 -14.16 24.08 14.66
CA LYS A 166 -15.31 23.22 14.98
C LYS A 166 -16.21 23.78 16.09
N HIS A 167 -15.65 24.46 17.09
CA HIS A 167 -16.42 25.05 18.19
C HIS A 167 -17.20 26.29 17.75
N GLN A 168 -16.61 27.10 16.85
CA GLN A 168 -17.24 28.30 16.30
C GLN A 168 -18.30 27.95 15.26
N LEU A 169 -18.10 26.87 14.50
CA LEU A 169 -18.99 26.41 13.44
C LEU A 169 -20.14 25.53 13.94
N ALA A 170 -20.03 24.91 15.13
CA ALA A 170 -21.04 23.99 15.65
C ALA A 170 -22.43 24.63 15.76
N LEU A 171 -22.53 25.86 16.26
CA LEU A 171 -23.82 26.55 16.41
C LEU A 171 -24.42 26.96 15.05
N PRO A 172 -23.69 27.64 14.14
CA PRO A 172 -24.18 27.92 12.79
C PRO A 172 -24.64 26.67 12.02
N LEU A 173 -23.87 25.58 12.10
CA LEU A 173 -24.21 24.33 11.40
C LEU A 173 -25.46 23.67 11.97
N LYS A 174 -25.69 23.78 13.28
CA LYS A 174 -26.92 23.29 13.91
C LYS A 174 -28.15 24.03 13.37
N LEU A 175 -28.06 25.35 13.26
CA LEU A 175 -29.17 26.18 12.78
C LEU A 175 -29.53 25.94 11.31
N LEU A 176 -28.61 25.40 10.50
CA LEU A 176 -28.89 25.05 9.10
C LEU A 176 -29.68 23.75 8.93
N GLN A 177 -29.81 22.95 10.00
CA GLN A 177 -30.54 21.67 9.99
C GLN A 177 -31.99 21.80 10.47
N GLU A 178 -32.37 22.99 10.94
CA GLU A 178 -33.74 23.36 11.34
C GLU A 178 -34.50 24.00 10.17
#